data_AF-A0A7S2XH88-F1
#
_entry.id   AF-A0A7S2XH88-F1
#
_cell.length_a   1.000
_cell.length_b   1.000
_cell.length_c   1.000
_cell.angle_alpha   90.00
_cell.angle_beta   90.00
_cell.angle_gamma   90.00
#
_symmetry.space_group_name_H-M   'P 1'
#
loop_
_entity.id
_entity.type
_entity.pdbx_description
1 polymer ?
#
loop_
_entity_poly.entity_id
_entity_poly.type
_entity_poly.pdbx_seq_one_letter_code
_entity_poly.pdbx_strand_id
1 'polypeptide(L)'
;REWKRNGLGGIIYLLDSKSKTQAIEALLLHKNHIMVGGNIDSRNAQKFLDSGASHVIVDSFIFSEGQIMLERLLALEKLVGKERLLVNLSCVRLFRRGRSRFFVWPDRRQRITEFELSEEAISLIAHHCGKIFCLNFTPKGKDPESIDTELLIILSSSPVRVIYGGGLHSSSDIHLMEELGSGMLDFTLTDSLDMFGGTLALSKLTAAHRSFTPVVDTIEKPQKCILCRVL
;
A
#
# COMPACT_ATOMS: atom_id res chain seq x y z
N ARG A 1 8.02 -17.78 5.26
CA ARG A 1 9.39 -18.34 5.46
C ARG A 1 10.33 -17.99 4.30
N GLU A 2 9.95 -18.20 3.04
CA GLU A 2 10.82 -17.93 1.88
C GLU A 2 11.17 -16.44 1.73
N TRP A 3 10.25 -15.55 2.09
CA TRP A 3 10.50 -14.12 2.15
C TRP A 3 11.71 -13.81 3.05
N LYS A 4 11.62 -14.03 4.37
CA LYS A 4 12.72 -13.70 5.31
C LYS A 4 14.12 -14.21 4.86
N ARG A 5 14.23 -15.33 4.12
CA ARG A 5 15.50 -15.83 3.57
C ARG A 5 16.14 -14.93 2.50
N ASN A 6 15.35 -14.13 1.80
CA ASN A 6 15.73 -13.28 0.68
C ASN A 6 15.76 -11.77 1.06
N GLY A 7 15.61 -11.39 2.34
CA GLY A 7 15.60 -9.98 2.79
C GLY A 7 14.24 -9.26 2.68
N LEU A 8 13.15 -10.04 2.65
CA LEU A 8 11.85 -9.67 2.09
C LEU A 8 10.76 -9.46 3.19
N GLY A 9 9.80 -8.51 3.02
CA GLY A 9 8.81 -8.06 4.03
C GLY A 9 7.41 -7.59 3.54
N GLY A 10 6.41 -7.72 4.43
CA GLY A 10 4.97 -7.92 4.15
C GLY A 10 4.01 -6.70 4.22
N ILE A 11 2.81 -6.83 3.60
CA ILE A 11 1.54 -6.20 4.00
C ILE A 11 0.51 -7.29 4.32
N ILE A 12 -0.15 -7.23 5.47
CA ILE A 12 -1.42 -7.94 5.68
C ILE A 12 -2.55 -6.91 5.67
N TYR A 13 -3.59 -7.13 4.86
CA TYR A 13 -4.75 -6.23 4.79
C TYR A 13 -5.98 -6.93 5.39
N LEU A 14 -6.49 -6.41 6.51
CA LEU A 14 -7.54 -7.04 7.29
C LEU A 14 -8.92 -6.75 6.68
N LEU A 15 -9.49 -7.77 6.03
CA LEU A 15 -10.81 -7.69 5.40
C LEU A 15 -11.96 -7.86 6.41
N ASP A 16 -11.77 -8.73 7.41
CA ASP A 16 -12.75 -9.03 8.46
C ASP A 16 -12.11 -9.32 9.84
N SER A 17 -12.94 -9.57 10.85
CA SER A 17 -12.49 -9.87 12.21
C SER A 17 -11.82 -11.23 12.39
N LYS A 18 -12.04 -12.19 11.48
CA LYS A 18 -11.43 -13.53 11.52
C LYS A 18 -9.96 -13.49 11.09
N SER A 19 -9.65 -12.67 10.07
CA SER A 19 -8.28 -12.44 9.59
C SER A 19 -7.32 -11.91 10.67
N LYS A 20 -7.84 -11.27 11.74
CA LYS A 20 -7.04 -10.65 12.80
C LYS A 20 -6.19 -11.64 13.59
N THR A 21 -6.67 -12.85 13.86
CA THR A 21 -5.90 -13.86 14.62
C THR A 21 -4.72 -14.36 13.80
N GLN A 22 -4.97 -14.74 12.54
CA GLN A 22 -3.94 -15.18 11.59
C GLN A 22 -2.90 -14.09 11.35
N ALA A 23 -3.33 -12.82 11.23
CA ALA A 23 -2.41 -11.69 11.13
C ALA A 23 -1.48 -11.59 12.35
N ILE A 24 -2.01 -11.67 13.58
CA ILE A 24 -1.20 -11.62 14.81
C ILE A 24 -0.21 -12.79 14.87
N GLU A 25 -0.62 -14.00 14.49
CA GLU A 25 0.28 -15.17 14.41
C GLU A 25 1.43 -14.94 13.40
N ALA A 26 1.12 -14.41 12.21
CA ALA A 26 2.12 -14.06 11.21
C ALA A 26 3.09 -12.96 11.71
N LEU A 27 2.59 -11.93 12.40
CA LEU A 27 3.42 -10.87 13.00
C LEU A 27 4.37 -11.42 14.06
N LEU A 28 3.89 -12.29 14.96
CA LEU A 28 4.69 -12.89 16.02
C LEU A 28 5.82 -13.77 15.45
N LEU A 29 5.58 -14.46 14.33
CA LEU A 29 6.57 -15.26 13.61
C LEU A 29 7.54 -14.41 12.77
N HIS A 30 7.12 -13.24 12.28
CA HIS A 30 7.84 -12.40 11.32
C HIS A 30 7.96 -10.94 11.80
N LYS A 31 8.34 -10.77 13.07
CA LYS A 31 8.49 -9.47 13.74
C LYS A 31 9.33 -8.47 12.94
N ASN A 32 8.85 -7.22 12.88
CA ASN A 32 9.44 -6.09 12.19
C ASN A 32 9.61 -6.27 10.67
N HIS A 33 9.00 -7.29 10.06
CA HIS A 33 9.04 -7.48 8.60
C HIS A 33 7.69 -7.21 7.93
N ILE A 34 6.57 -7.19 8.66
CA ILE A 34 5.21 -7.10 8.08
C ILE A 34 4.53 -5.81 8.54
N MET A 35 3.92 -5.08 7.61
CA MET A 35 3.04 -3.95 7.85
C MET A 35 1.58 -4.43 7.86
N VAL A 36 0.67 -3.76 8.57
CA VAL A 36 -0.75 -4.17 8.65
C VAL A 36 -1.70 -3.02 8.34
N GLY A 37 -2.61 -3.24 7.39
CA GLY A 37 -3.71 -2.32 7.04
C GLY A 37 -5.08 -2.96 7.20
N GLY A 38 -6.13 -2.19 6.87
CA GLY A 38 -7.53 -2.61 6.98
C GLY A 38 -8.12 -2.34 8.37
N ASN A 39 -9.04 -1.37 8.45
CA ASN A 39 -9.73 -1.01 9.69
C ASN A 39 -8.78 -0.62 10.85
N ILE A 40 -7.61 -0.04 10.54
CA ILE A 40 -6.66 0.46 11.53
C ILE A 40 -7.18 1.76 12.15
N ASP A 41 -7.17 1.84 13.48
CA ASP A 41 -7.60 3.01 14.25
C ASP A 41 -6.82 3.17 15.56
N SER A 42 -7.08 4.26 16.29
CA SER A 42 -6.42 4.58 17.57
C SER A 42 -6.68 3.56 18.69
N ARG A 43 -7.63 2.63 18.52
CA ARG A 43 -7.97 1.58 19.50
C ARG A 43 -7.18 0.29 19.23
N ASN A 44 -6.67 0.10 18.01
CA ASN A 44 -6.05 -1.16 17.59
C ASN A 44 -4.63 -1.04 17.02
N ALA A 45 -4.21 0.14 16.56
CA ALA A 45 -2.92 0.37 15.89
C ALA A 45 -1.73 -0.11 16.73
N GLN A 46 -1.64 0.34 17.99
CA GLN A 46 -0.54 -0.02 18.88
C GLN A 46 -0.44 -1.54 19.10
N LYS A 47 -1.58 -2.24 19.23
CA LYS A 47 -1.59 -3.71 19.43
C LYS A 47 -0.95 -4.47 18.27
N PHE A 48 -1.05 -3.98 17.03
CA PHE A 48 -0.38 -4.63 15.90
C PHE A 48 1.14 -4.42 15.95
N LEU A 49 1.61 -3.22 16.31
CA LEU A 49 3.04 -2.96 16.52
C LEU A 49 3.61 -3.80 17.67
N ASP A 50 2.90 -3.88 18.80
CA ASP A 50 3.27 -4.74 19.95
C ASP A 50 3.32 -6.23 19.57
N SER A 51 2.47 -6.65 18.63
CA SER A 51 2.46 -8.02 18.07
C SER A 51 3.60 -8.29 17.09
N GLY A 52 4.35 -7.26 16.68
CA GLY A 52 5.50 -7.37 15.78
C GLY A 52 5.31 -6.79 14.38
N ALA A 53 4.26 -5.99 14.12
CA ALA A 53 4.20 -5.24 12.87
C ALA A 53 5.32 -4.18 12.81
N SER A 54 5.94 -4.01 11.65
CA SER A 54 6.90 -2.93 11.42
C SER A 54 6.21 -1.57 11.36
N HIS A 55 5.05 -1.53 10.67
CA HIS A 55 4.23 -0.33 10.51
C HIS A 55 2.74 -0.70 10.52
N VAL A 56 1.89 0.29 10.74
CA VAL A 56 0.44 0.20 10.55
C VAL A 56 -0.01 1.14 9.43
N ILE A 57 -1.01 0.73 8.67
CA ILE A 57 -1.52 1.44 7.48
C ILE A 57 -2.94 1.92 7.78
N VAL A 58 -3.11 3.23 7.96
CA VAL A 58 -4.44 3.82 8.18
C VAL A 58 -5.13 4.12 6.86
N ASP A 59 -6.43 3.84 6.80
CA ASP A 59 -7.29 4.01 5.63
C ASP A 59 -8.49 4.94 5.93
N SER A 60 -9.71 4.42 5.80
CA SER A 60 -11.00 5.02 6.12
C SER A 60 -11.07 5.78 7.44
N PHE A 61 -10.33 5.40 8.49
CA PHE A 61 -10.40 6.05 9.80
C PHE A 61 -10.06 7.55 9.75
N ILE A 62 -9.10 7.97 8.92
CA ILE A 62 -8.74 9.39 8.76
C ILE A 62 -9.64 10.13 7.76
N PHE A 63 -10.69 9.51 7.23
CA PHE A 63 -11.67 10.18 6.37
C PHE A 63 -13.05 10.25 7.04
N SER A 64 -13.76 11.35 6.83
CA SER A 64 -15.16 11.51 7.25
C SER A 64 -15.83 12.50 6.30
N GLU A 65 -17.07 12.22 5.91
CA GLU A 65 -17.82 13.06 4.95
C GLU A 65 -17.07 13.41 3.65
N GLY A 66 -16.18 12.52 3.18
CA GLY A 66 -15.37 12.72 1.98
C GLY A 66 -14.22 13.73 2.17
N GLN A 67 -13.92 14.13 3.41
CA GLN A 67 -12.83 15.02 3.80
C GLN A 67 -11.82 14.28 4.68
N ILE A 68 -10.57 14.77 4.71
CA ILE A 68 -9.55 14.25 5.63
C ILE A 68 -9.72 14.86 7.03
N MET A 69 -9.67 13.99 8.04
CA MET A 69 -9.77 14.32 9.45
C MET A 69 -8.35 14.40 10.05
N LEU A 70 -7.69 15.54 9.87
CA LEU A 70 -6.30 15.73 10.30
C LEU A 70 -6.09 15.46 11.80
N GLU A 71 -7.07 15.79 12.65
CA GLU A 71 -7.05 15.46 14.08
C GLU A 71 -6.89 13.95 14.35
N ARG A 72 -7.54 13.10 13.54
CA ARG A 72 -7.44 11.63 13.67
C ARG A 72 -6.08 11.11 13.19
N LEU A 73 -5.51 11.75 12.16
CA LEU A 73 -4.18 11.44 11.67
C LEU A 73 -3.11 11.81 12.71
N LEU A 74 -3.17 13.02 13.27
CA LEU A 74 -2.30 13.48 14.36
C LEU A 74 -2.43 12.63 15.62
N ALA A 75 -3.64 12.18 15.97
CA ALA A 75 -3.85 11.27 17.09
C ALA A 75 -3.19 9.89 16.88
N LEU A 76 -3.17 9.38 15.64
CA LEU A 76 -2.44 8.17 15.28
C LEU A 76 -0.92 8.40 15.26
N GLU A 77 -0.45 9.48 14.62
CA GLU A 77 0.96 9.85 14.59
C GLU A 77 1.55 9.91 16.01
N LYS A 78 0.84 10.56 16.94
CA LYS A 78 1.22 10.62 18.36
C LYS A 78 1.19 9.26 19.06
N LEU A 79 0.28 8.36 18.68
CA LEU A 79 0.14 7.03 19.29
C LEU A 79 1.26 6.08 18.85
N VAL A 80 1.50 5.97 17.55
CA VAL A 80 2.41 4.97 16.98
C VAL A 80 3.80 5.50 16.60
N GLY A 81 3.94 6.82 16.48
CA GLY A 81 5.11 7.50 15.92
C GLY A 81 5.05 7.54 14.40
N LYS A 82 5.37 8.70 13.81
CA LYS A 82 5.40 8.95 12.35
C LYS A 82 6.06 7.82 11.57
N GLU A 83 7.27 7.43 11.97
CA GLU A 83 8.09 6.41 11.29
C GLU A 83 7.40 5.04 11.13
N ARG A 84 6.43 4.70 11.98
CA ARG A 84 5.68 3.43 11.93
C ARG A 84 4.25 3.58 11.42
N LEU A 85 3.89 4.76 10.91
CA LEU A 85 2.59 5.05 10.32
C LEU A 85 2.72 5.16 8.80
N LEU A 86 1.86 4.42 8.10
CA LEU A 86 1.58 4.58 6.68
C LEU A 86 0.18 5.16 6.51
N VAL A 87 0.02 6.08 5.57
CA VAL A 87 -1.30 6.56 5.13
C VAL A 87 -1.67 5.95 3.79
N ASN A 88 -2.86 5.36 3.72
CA ASN A 88 -3.43 4.82 2.49
C ASN A 88 -4.15 5.92 1.70
N LEU A 89 -3.57 6.30 0.56
CA LEU A 89 -4.12 7.28 -0.40
C LEU A 89 -4.63 6.61 -1.68
N SER A 90 -4.99 5.32 -1.63
CA SER A 90 -5.54 4.58 -2.79
C SER A 90 -6.67 5.35 -3.46
N CYS A 91 -6.64 5.42 -4.78
CA CYS A 91 -7.36 6.43 -5.54
C CYS A 91 -8.08 5.86 -6.76
N VAL A 92 -8.97 6.65 -7.36
CA VAL A 92 -9.60 6.38 -8.65
C VAL A 92 -9.44 7.59 -9.57
N ARG A 93 -9.11 7.35 -10.85
CA ARG A 93 -9.10 8.39 -11.88
C ARG A 93 -10.54 8.74 -12.28
N LEU A 94 -10.92 10.00 -12.11
CA LEU A 94 -12.19 10.56 -12.54
C LEU A 94 -11.98 11.71 -13.53
N PHE A 95 -12.89 11.83 -14.49
CA PHE A 95 -12.98 13.04 -15.32
C PHE A 95 -13.88 14.06 -14.62
N ARG A 96 -13.32 15.17 -14.15
CA ARG A 96 -14.05 16.27 -13.49
C ARG A 96 -13.57 17.61 -14.05
N ARG A 97 -14.48 18.57 -14.24
CA ARG A 97 -14.17 19.95 -14.71
C ARG A 97 -13.28 19.99 -15.97
N GLY A 98 -13.55 19.10 -16.93
CA GLY A 98 -12.84 19.06 -18.23
C GLY A 98 -11.47 18.37 -18.21
N ARG A 99 -11.04 17.77 -17.10
CA ARG A 99 -9.72 17.11 -16.96
C ARG A 99 -9.81 15.79 -16.18
N SER A 100 -8.91 14.85 -16.47
CA SER A 100 -8.72 13.64 -15.65
C SER A 100 -7.94 13.99 -14.38
N ARG A 101 -8.38 13.49 -13.22
CA ARG A 101 -7.74 13.67 -11.91
C ARG A 101 -7.95 12.45 -11.02
N PHE A 102 -7.07 12.27 -10.05
CA PHE A 102 -7.13 11.15 -9.10
C PHE A 102 -7.74 11.63 -7.78
N PHE A 103 -8.73 10.91 -7.28
CA PHE A 103 -9.38 11.20 -6.00
C PHE A 103 -9.25 10.00 -5.07
N VAL A 104 -8.94 10.24 -3.79
CA VAL A 104 -8.80 9.16 -2.81
C VAL A 104 -10.14 8.44 -2.61
N TRP A 105 -10.09 7.11 -2.65
CA TRP A 105 -11.23 6.22 -2.48
C TRP A 105 -10.90 5.19 -1.37
N PRO A 106 -11.22 5.50 -0.10
CA PRO A 106 -10.84 4.66 1.05
C PRO A 106 -11.47 3.26 1.04
N ASP A 107 -11.02 2.44 2.00
CA ASP A 107 -11.40 1.03 2.12
C ASP A 107 -12.93 0.79 2.07
N ARG A 108 -13.30 -0.41 1.59
CA ARG A 108 -14.66 -0.83 1.23
C ARG A 108 -15.32 -0.01 0.13
N ARG A 109 -14.61 0.99 -0.43
CA ARG A 109 -15.01 1.73 -1.64
C ARG A 109 -16.40 2.38 -1.51
N GLN A 110 -16.80 2.74 -0.29
CA GLN A 110 -18.16 3.23 0.00
C GLN A 110 -18.41 4.64 -0.54
N ARG A 111 -17.41 5.51 -0.50
CA ARG A 111 -17.50 6.90 -0.99
C ARG A 111 -16.16 7.38 -1.51
N ILE A 112 -16.15 7.94 -2.72
CA ILE A 112 -15.00 8.68 -3.25
C ILE A 112 -14.94 10.03 -2.51
N THR A 113 -13.75 10.41 -2.05
CA THR A 113 -13.53 11.67 -1.33
C THR A 113 -13.43 12.85 -2.31
N GLU A 114 -13.44 14.07 -1.77
CA GLU A 114 -13.08 15.28 -2.52
C GLU A 114 -11.57 15.59 -2.42
N PHE A 115 -10.77 14.66 -1.87
CA PHE A 115 -9.32 14.78 -1.75
C PHE A 115 -8.66 14.39 -3.08
N GLU A 116 -8.40 15.38 -3.93
CA GLU A 116 -7.62 15.27 -5.18
C GLU A 116 -6.15 14.98 -4.83
N LEU A 117 -5.52 14.01 -5.49
CA LEU A 117 -4.07 13.80 -5.37
C LEU A 117 -3.32 14.85 -6.21
N SER A 118 -2.48 15.63 -5.54
CA SER A 118 -1.51 16.56 -6.09
C SER A 118 -0.23 16.51 -5.25
N GLU A 119 0.84 17.16 -5.73
CA GLU A 119 2.11 17.24 -4.99
C GLU A 119 1.93 17.88 -3.60
N GLU A 120 1.10 18.93 -3.50
CA GLU A 120 0.79 19.60 -2.24
C GLU A 120 -0.01 18.71 -1.28
N ALA A 121 -0.99 17.97 -1.81
CA ALA A 121 -1.80 17.04 -1.03
C ALA A 121 -0.95 15.88 -0.50
N ILE A 122 -0.05 15.33 -1.33
CA ILE A 122 0.90 14.27 -0.94
C ILE A 122 1.90 14.79 0.09
N SER A 123 2.45 15.99 -0.14
CA SER A 123 3.37 16.65 0.78
C SER A 123 2.73 16.86 2.15
N LEU A 124 1.50 17.37 2.23
CA LEU A 124 0.74 17.50 3.48
C LEU A 124 0.65 16.17 4.25
N ILE A 125 0.35 15.06 3.57
CA ILE A 125 0.29 13.73 4.19
C ILE A 125 1.66 13.25 4.66
N ALA A 126 2.70 13.44 3.85
CA ALA A 126 4.08 13.06 4.14
C ALA A 126 4.68 13.76 5.39
N HIS A 127 4.10 14.87 5.84
CA HIS A 127 4.45 15.47 7.12
C HIS A 127 4.08 14.58 8.32
N HIS A 128 3.05 13.74 8.20
CA HIS A 128 2.42 12.99 9.31
C HIS A 128 2.59 11.47 9.26
N CYS A 129 3.26 10.94 8.23
CA CYS A 129 3.53 9.50 8.09
C CYS A 129 4.95 9.23 7.59
N GLY A 130 5.52 8.07 7.92
CA GLY A 130 6.85 7.67 7.47
C GLY A 130 6.88 7.20 6.01
N LYS A 131 5.77 6.66 5.50
CA LYS A 131 5.58 6.20 4.11
C LYS A 131 4.12 6.35 3.68
N ILE A 132 3.85 6.31 2.39
CA ILE A 132 2.49 6.32 1.82
C ILE A 132 2.21 4.98 1.14
N PHE A 133 0.96 4.51 1.14
CA PHE A 133 0.50 3.39 0.33
C PHE A 133 -0.59 3.86 -0.64
N CYS A 134 -0.53 3.47 -1.92
CA CYS A 134 -1.49 3.93 -2.93
C CYS A 134 -1.77 2.85 -3.99
N LEU A 135 -2.93 2.20 -3.92
CA LEU A 135 -3.49 1.35 -4.97
C LEU A 135 -4.31 2.19 -5.97
N ASN A 136 -4.08 2.00 -7.27
CA ASN A 136 -4.91 2.62 -8.30
C ASN A 136 -6.12 1.74 -8.62
N PHE A 137 -7.33 2.28 -8.44
CA PHE A 137 -8.58 1.60 -8.80
C PHE A 137 -9.06 2.02 -10.18
N THR A 138 -9.15 1.06 -11.10
CA THR A 138 -9.81 1.25 -12.40
C THR A 138 -11.33 1.00 -12.27
N PRO A 139 -12.21 1.88 -12.79
CA PRO A 139 -13.64 1.60 -12.89
C PRO A 139 -13.90 0.31 -13.70
N LYS A 140 -14.89 -0.50 -13.28
CA LYS A 140 -15.24 -1.76 -13.94
C LYS A 140 -15.42 -1.59 -15.46
N GLY A 141 -14.74 -2.40 -16.26
CA GLY A 141 -14.94 -2.50 -17.72
C GLY A 141 -13.84 -1.87 -18.59
N LYS A 142 -12.79 -1.29 -17.99
CA LYS A 142 -11.49 -1.13 -18.67
C LYS A 142 -10.58 -2.32 -18.31
N ASP A 143 -9.57 -2.56 -19.13
CA ASP A 143 -8.62 -3.66 -18.93
C ASP A 143 -8.07 -3.69 -17.49
N PRO A 144 -7.84 -4.89 -16.94
CA PRO A 144 -7.33 -5.01 -15.59
C PRO A 144 -5.95 -4.37 -15.50
N GLU A 145 -5.79 -3.52 -14.48
CA GLU A 145 -4.54 -3.45 -13.74
C GLU A 145 -3.31 -3.06 -14.63
N SER A 146 -3.39 -1.98 -15.40
CA SER A 146 -2.19 -1.36 -16.02
C SER A 146 -1.64 -0.22 -15.15
N ILE A 147 -0.31 -0.06 -15.14
CA ILE A 147 0.34 1.07 -14.48
C ILE A 147 -0.08 2.41 -15.09
N ASP A 148 -0.39 3.38 -14.23
CA ASP A 148 -0.87 4.70 -14.65
C ASP A 148 0.24 5.73 -14.50
N THR A 149 0.89 6.06 -15.62
CA THR A 149 2.12 6.87 -15.62
C THR A 149 1.92 8.29 -15.09
N GLU A 150 0.74 8.91 -15.30
CA GLU A 150 0.40 10.21 -14.70
C GLU A 150 0.34 10.12 -13.17
N LEU A 151 -0.21 9.01 -12.64
CA LEU A 151 -0.24 8.77 -11.20
C LEU A 151 1.17 8.49 -10.64
N LEU A 152 1.99 7.69 -11.33
CA LEU A 152 3.36 7.42 -10.90
C LEU A 152 4.20 8.71 -10.81
N ILE A 153 4.02 9.65 -11.75
CA ILE A 153 4.67 10.98 -11.71
C ILE A 153 4.17 11.81 -10.53
N ILE A 154 2.85 11.84 -10.27
CA ILE A 154 2.30 12.55 -9.11
C ILE A 154 2.83 11.95 -7.79
N LEU A 155 2.92 10.61 -7.69
CA LEU A 155 3.41 9.93 -6.50
C LEU A 155 4.93 10.06 -6.29
N SER A 156 5.74 10.20 -7.36
CA SER A 156 7.19 10.34 -7.23
C SER A 156 7.65 11.71 -6.70
N SER A 157 6.75 12.71 -6.67
CA SER A 157 6.94 13.99 -5.97
C SER A 157 6.95 13.89 -4.43
N SER A 158 6.57 12.74 -3.87
CA SER A 158 6.38 12.56 -2.43
C SER A 158 7.68 12.77 -1.63
N PRO A 159 7.66 13.55 -0.53
CA PRO A 159 8.80 13.66 0.39
C PRO A 159 9.17 12.36 1.13
N VAL A 160 8.28 11.37 1.14
CA VAL A 160 8.50 10.04 1.76
C VAL A 160 8.29 8.93 0.75
N ARG A 161 8.87 7.74 0.99
CA ARG A 161 8.69 6.57 0.11
C ARG A 161 7.20 6.26 -0.07
N VAL A 162 6.78 6.07 -1.31
CA VAL A 162 5.40 5.67 -1.65
C VAL A 162 5.42 4.25 -2.15
N ILE A 163 4.56 3.39 -1.59
CA ILE A 163 4.38 2.03 -2.06
C ILE A 163 3.12 1.93 -2.92
N TYR A 164 3.32 1.64 -4.20
CA TYR A 164 2.26 1.53 -5.19
C TYR A 164 1.59 0.16 -5.17
N GLY A 165 0.25 0.18 -5.15
CA GLY A 165 -0.62 -0.99 -5.20
C GLY A 165 -1.02 -1.36 -6.64
N GLY A 166 -0.76 -2.60 -7.03
CA GLY A 166 -1.33 -3.29 -8.20
C GLY A 166 -0.72 -2.94 -9.56
N GLY A 167 -1.10 -3.73 -10.56
CA GLY A 167 -0.93 -3.42 -11.99
C GLY A 167 0.46 -3.60 -12.60
N LEU A 168 1.32 -4.37 -11.96
CA LEU A 168 2.65 -4.74 -12.45
C LEU A 168 2.64 -6.23 -12.83
N HIS A 169 2.63 -6.52 -14.13
CA HIS A 169 2.50 -7.89 -14.67
C HIS A 169 3.73 -8.36 -15.45
N SER A 170 4.67 -7.46 -15.73
CA SER A 170 5.89 -7.71 -16.51
C SER A 170 7.12 -7.02 -15.92
N SER A 171 8.32 -7.46 -16.32
CA SER A 171 9.57 -6.74 -16.00
C SER A 171 9.60 -5.34 -16.64
N SER A 172 8.89 -5.13 -17.75
CA SER A 172 8.78 -3.81 -18.38
C SER A 172 8.01 -2.82 -17.51
N ASP A 173 6.94 -3.27 -16.83
CA ASP A 173 6.18 -2.42 -15.89
C ASP A 173 7.06 -2.01 -14.70
N ILE A 174 7.87 -2.95 -14.20
CA ILE A 174 8.84 -2.71 -13.12
C ILE A 174 9.88 -1.67 -13.55
N HIS A 175 10.47 -1.80 -14.75
CA HIS A 175 11.45 -0.84 -15.25
C HIS A 175 10.85 0.55 -15.48
N LEU A 176 9.66 0.64 -16.10
CA LEU A 176 8.97 1.93 -16.30
C LEU A 176 8.65 2.59 -14.95
N MET A 177 8.32 1.79 -13.93
CA MET A 177 8.07 2.30 -12.59
C MET A 177 9.35 2.72 -11.86
N GLU A 178 10.49 2.05 -12.06
CA GLU A 178 11.78 2.49 -11.53
C GLU A 178 12.25 3.79 -12.20
N GLU A 179 12.02 3.94 -13.51
CA GLU A 179 12.33 5.15 -14.29
C GLU A 179 11.48 6.35 -13.84
N LEU A 180 10.15 6.25 -13.90
CA LEU A 180 9.24 7.33 -13.49
C LEU A 180 9.29 7.60 -11.98
N GLY A 181 9.57 6.56 -11.19
CA GLY A 181 9.56 6.62 -9.75
C GLY A 181 10.74 7.36 -9.12
N SER A 182 11.79 7.67 -9.88
CA SER A 182 12.94 8.50 -9.46
C SER A 182 13.56 8.11 -8.10
N GLY A 183 13.54 6.82 -7.74
CA GLY A 183 14.03 6.36 -6.44
C GLY A 183 13.16 6.77 -5.24
N MET A 184 11.92 7.22 -5.44
CA MET A 184 10.92 7.47 -4.38
C MET A 184 9.82 6.40 -4.31
N LEU A 185 9.62 5.65 -5.40
CA LEU A 185 8.59 4.61 -5.44
C LEU A 185 9.09 3.21 -5.05
N ASP A 186 8.24 2.55 -4.29
CA ASP A 186 8.19 1.14 -3.95
C ASP A 186 6.93 0.53 -4.60
N PHE A 187 6.82 -0.78 -4.79
CA PHE A 187 5.74 -1.36 -5.62
C PHE A 187 5.24 -2.73 -5.19
N THR A 188 4.15 -3.21 -5.80
CA THR A 188 3.49 -4.48 -5.44
C THR A 188 3.23 -5.44 -6.61
N LEU A 189 3.65 -6.71 -6.47
CA LEU A 189 3.40 -7.82 -7.43
C LEU A 189 2.55 -8.96 -6.87
N THR A 190 1.39 -9.18 -7.43
CA THR A 190 0.30 -9.89 -6.76
C THR A 190 0.11 -11.30 -7.34
N ASP A 191 -1.07 -11.57 -7.86
CA ASP A 191 -1.33 -12.58 -8.89
C ASP A 191 -0.39 -12.53 -10.11
N SER A 192 0.47 -11.52 -10.28
CA SER A 192 1.55 -11.53 -11.26
C SER A 192 2.74 -12.43 -10.91
N LEU A 193 2.95 -12.81 -9.63
CA LEU A 193 4.04 -13.73 -9.25
C LEU A 193 3.70 -15.21 -9.53
N ASP A 194 4.73 -15.98 -9.88
CA ASP A 194 4.69 -17.44 -10.06
C ASP A 194 4.07 -18.19 -8.87
N MET A 195 4.44 -17.81 -7.64
CA MET A 195 3.88 -18.41 -6.42
C MET A 195 2.37 -18.18 -6.21
N PHE A 196 1.77 -17.23 -6.94
CA PHE A 196 0.33 -16.93 -6.95
C PHE A 196 -0.35 -17.28 -8.28
N GLY A 197 0.34 -17.99 -9.18
CA GLY A 197 -0.17 -18.43 -10.49
C GLY A 197 0.10 -17.49 -11.66
N GLY A 198 0.89 -16.44 -11.44
CA GLY A 198 1.35 -15.51 -12.47
C GLY A 198 2.62 -15.96 -13.20
N THR A 199 3.24 -15.03 -13.93
CA THR A 199 4.38 -15.29 -14.83
C THR A 199 5.72 -14.73 -14.31
N LEU A 200 5.70 -13.83 -13.33
CA LEU A 200 6.91 -13.24 -12.75
C LEU A 200 7.55 -14.19 -11.74
N ALA A 201 8.69 -14.77 -12.09
CA ALA A 201 9.42 -15.66 -11.20
C ALA A 201 10.07 -14.90 -10.03
N LEU A 202 9.63 -15.14 -8.80
CA LEU A 202 10.18 -14.47 -7.60
C LEU A 202 11.71 -14.59 -7.51
N SER A 203 12.26 -15.75 -7.86
CA SER A 203 13.71 -16.03 -7.86
C SER A 203 14.51 -15.19 -8.85
N LYS A 204 13.92 -14.79 -9.99
CA LYS A 204 14.57 -13.89 -10.96
C LYS A 204 14.57 -12.45 -10.45
N LEU A 205 13.47 -12.03 -9.83
CA LEU A 205 13.34 -10.71 -9.23
C LEU A 205 14.36 -10.50 -8.09
N THR A 206 14.43 -11.42 -7.12
CA THR A 206 15.37 -11.30 -5.99
C THR A 206 16.83 -11.34 -6.41
N ALA A 207 17.15 -12.01 -7.52
CA ALA A 207 18.50 -11.98 -8.10
C ALA A 207 18.81 -10.66 -8.81
N ALA A 208 17.85 -10.07 -9.52
CA ALA A 208 18.03 -8.85 -10.29
C ALA A 208 18.06 -7.57 -9.43
N HIS A 209 17.25 -7.49 -8.37
CA HIS A 209 17.24 -6.34 -7.46
C HIS A 209 17.50 -6.86 -6.03
N ARG A 210 18.75 -6.72 -5.56
CA ARG A 210 19.23 -7.15 -4.22
C ARG A 210 18.62 -6.40 -3.02
N SER A 211 17.61 -5.59 -3.27
CA SER A 211 16.86 -4.79 -2.29
C SER A 211 15.38 -4.78 -2.65
N PHE A 212 14.81 -5.99 -2.69
CA PHE A 212 13.37 -6.20 -2.75
C PHE A 212 12.76 -6.40 -1.37
N THR A 213 11.45 -6.15 -1.30
CA THR A 213 10.62 -6.38 -0.12
C THR A 213 9.26 -6.88 -0.67
N PRO A 214 8.70 -7.98 -0.13
CA PRO A 214 7.43 -8.57 -0.57
C PRO A 214 6.67 -9.46 0.46
N VAL A 215 5.49 -9.90 0.06
CA VAL A 215 4.34 -10.12 0.96
C VAL A 215 3.78 -11.55 0.91
N VAL A 216 2.89 -11.80 1.87
CA VAL A 216 2.38 -13.08 2.36
C VAL A 216 0.86 -13.06 2.37
N ASP A 217 0.20 -14.10 1.86
CA ASP A 217 -0.85 -14.78 2.63
C ASP A 217 -1.04 -16.25 2.18
N THR A 218 -1.52 -17.08 3.11
CA THR A 218 -2.02 -18.47 2.99
C THR A 218 -2.80 -18.72 4.31
N ILE A 219 -4.04 -19.19 4.42
CA ILE A 219 -4.91 -20.09 3.63
C ILE A 219 -6.38 -19.65 3.91
N GLU A 220 -7.40 -19.70 3.02
CA GLU A 220 -7.56 -20.42 1.74
C GLU A 220 -8.07 -19.51 0.58
N LYS A 221 -8.97 -20.00 -0.29
CA LYS A 221 -9.57 -19.30 -1.44
C LYS A 221 -10.83 -18.47 -1.07
N PRO A 222 -11.15 -17.39 -1.81
CA PRO A 222 -10.27 -16.57 -2.65
C PRO A 222 -10.54 -15.05 -2.53
N GLN A 223 -9.62 -14.26 -1.95
CA GLN A 223 -9.50 -12.81 -2.24
C GLN A 223 -8.01 -12.42 -2.33
N LYS A 224 -7.66 -11.51 -3.27
CA LYS A 224 -6.27 -11.28 -3.76
C LYS A 224 -5.33 -10.61 -2.72
N CYS A 225 -4.04 -10.93 -2.77
CA CYS A 225 -2.96 -10.39 -1.91
C CYS A 225 -2.14 -9.26 -2.58
N ILE A 226 -1.41 -8.40 -1.84
CA ILE A 226 -0.70 -7.19 -2.38
C ILE A 226 0.77 -7.05 -1.90
N LEU A 227 1.78 -6.93 -2.79
CA LEU A 227 3.21 -7.27 -2.52
C LEU A 227 4.33 -6.18 -2.44
N CYS A 228 4.36 -5.35 -1.41
CA CYS A 228 5.23 -4.17 -1.25
C CYS A 228 6.76 -4.35 -1.18
N ARG A 229 7.51 -3.75 -2.12
CA ARG A 229 8.90 -3.25 -1.91
C ARG A 229 8.90 -2.22 -0.77
N VAL A 230 9.96 -2.19 0.04
CA VAL A 230 10.12 -1.34 1.23
C VAL A 230 11.62 -1.28 1.56
N LEU A 231 12.28 -0.17 1.25
CA LEU A 231 13.57 0.16 1.86
C LEU A 231 13.35 0.69 3.28
#